data_AF-A0A453P8I4-F1
#
_entry.id   AF-A0A453P8I4-F1
#
_cell.length_a   1.000
_cell.length_b   1.000
_cell.length_c   1.000
_cell.angle_alpha   90.00
_cell.angle_beta   90.00
_cell.angle_gamma   90.00
#
_symmetry.space_group_name_H-M   'P 1'
#
loop_
_entity.id
_entity.type
_entity.pdbx_description
1 polymer ?
#
loop_
_entity_poly.entity_id
_entity_poly.type
_entity_poly.pdbx_seq_one_letter_code
_entity_poly.pdbx_strand_id
1 'polypeptide(L)'
;MDEVTQAVENLKKEWSQAVEQLEVCIAAIESCGKMGKGTEEAMSLPRLNGSAQDALQLLNALQCRLDLLAEQLPTFEEVQSGQATLGSWKEQYQRLRVNLRSANLQAKANIGKAAQEERGLLLGGGEESTVRRRNLQTKAGMTSAAESITESLRRSRQLMVQMF
;
A
#
# COMPACT_ATOMS: atom_id res chain seq x y z
N MET A 1 33.45 14.34 12.09
CA MET A 1 32.14 14.84 11.64
C MET A 1 31.34 15.10 12.90
N ASP A 2 30.70 16.26 13.01
CA ASP A 2 29.88 16.59 14.17
C ASP A 2 28.70 15.60 14.31
N GLU A 3 28.32 15.26 15.55
CA GLU A 3 27.29 14.25 15.82
C GLU A 3 25.92 14.67 15.25
N VAL A 4 25.60 15.97 15.28
CA VAL A 4 24.36 16.54 14.74
C VAL A 4 24.37 16.44 13.21
N THR A 5 25.48 16.81 12.57
CA THR A 5 25.64 16.69 11.12
C THR A 5 25.48 15.25 10.64
N GLN A 6 26.04 14.27 11.37
CA GLN A 6 25.87 12.85 11.05
C GLN A 6 24.42 12.36 11.21
N ALA A 7 23.71 12.84 12.24
CA ALA A 7 22.30 12.53 12.46
C ALA A 7 21.42 13.08 11.33
N VAL A 8 21.70 14.29 10.84
CA VAL A 8 21.00 14.90 9.69
C VAL A 8 21.23 14.09 8.41
N GLU A 9 22.45 13.62 8.15
CA GLU A 9 22.73 12.78 6.97
C GLU A 9 22.03 11.42 7.04
N ASN A 10 21.93 10.81 8.22
CA ASN A 10 21.16 9.58 8.40
C ASN A 10 19.66 9.82 8.16
N LEU A 11 19.12 10.94 8.67
CA LEU A 11 17.74 11.38 8.42
C LEU A 11 17.44 11.53 6.93
N LYS A 12 18.37 12.11 6.14
CA LYS A 12 18.21 12.22 4.68
C LYS A 12 18.13 10.86 3.99
N LYS A 13 18.90 9.88 4.45
CA LYS A 13 18.82 8.50 3.91
C LYS A 13 17.49 7.84 4.26
N GLU A 14 17.04 7.95 5.52
CA GLU A 14 15.74 7.45 5.97
C GLU A 14 14.59 8.10 5.18
N TRP A 15 14.68 9.40 4.92
CA TRP A 15 13.72 10.14 4.11
C TRP A 15 13.63 9.58 2.69
N SER A 16 14.76 9.44 1.99
CA SER A 16 14.77 8.89 0.63
C SER A 16 14.17 7.49 0.56
N GLN A 17 14.50 6.62 1.51
CA GLN A 17 13.94 5.26 1.58
C GLN A 17 12.43 5.27 1.82
N ALA A 18 11.93 6.13 2.72
CA ALA A 18 10.51 6.25 2.98
C ALA A 18 9.74 6.82 1.78
N VAL A 19 10.34 7.75 1.03
CA VAL A 19 9.79 8.26 -0.24
C VAL A 19 9.70 7.14 -1.27
N GLU A 20 10.79 6.39 -1.49
CA GLU A 20 10.81 5.28 -2.45
C GLU A 20 9.72 4.24 -2.14
N GLN A 21 9.57 3.86 -0.87
CA GLN A 21 8.52 2.94 -0.44
C GLN A 21 7.12 3.48 -0.71
N LEU A 22 6.89 4.78 -0.45
CA LEU A 22 5.61 5.42 -0.71
C LEU A 22 5.30 5.49 -2.21
N GLU A 23 6.29 5.82 -3.04
CA GLU A 23 6.14 5.85 -4.50
C GLU A 23 5.80 4.47 -5.08
N VAL A 24 6.44 3.41 -4.58
CA VAL A 24 6.11 2.02 -4.93
C VAL A 24 4.65 1.70 -4.55
N CYS A 25 4.20 2.09 -3.35
CA CYS A 25 2.82 1.90 -2.94
C CYS A 25 1.83 2.67 -3.82
N ILE A 26 2.15 3.93 -4.16
CA ILE A 26 1.33 4.77 -5.04
C ILE A 26 1.21 4.12 -6.42
N ALA A 27 2.31 3.69 -7.02
CA ALA A 27 2.31 3.03 -8.32
C ALA A 27 1.49 1.72 -8.30
N ALA A 28 1.61 0.93 -7.24
CA ALA A 28 0.80 -0.28 -7.07
C ALA A 28 -0.70 0.05 -6.96
N ILE A 29 -1.07 1.07 -6.20
CA ILE A 29 -2.46 1.54 -6.10
C ILE A 29 -2.97 2.03 -7.46
N GLU A 30 -2.20 2.83 -8.20
CA GLU A 30 -2.58 3.33 -9.53
C GLU A 30 -2.80 2.20 -10.55
N SER A 31 -2.12 1.07 -10.38
CA SER A 31 -2.26 -0.09 -11.25
C SER A 31 -3.55 -0.88 -10.99
N CYS A 32 -4.16 -0.73 -9.80
CA CYS A 32 -5.34 -1.48 -9.41
C CYS A 32 -6.51 -1.23 -10.38
N GLY A 33 -7.12 -2.32 -10.84
CA GLY A 33 -8.25 -2.33 -11.75
C GLY A 33 -7.91 -2.13 -13.23
N LYS A 34 -6.65 -1.92 -13.61
CA LYS A 34 -6.26 -1.73 -15.02
C LYS A 34 -6.15 -3.04 -15.82
N MET A 35 -5.91 -4.17 -15.15
CA MET A 35 -5.57 -5.46 -15.78
C MET A 35 -6.73 -6.47 -15.81
N GLY A 36 -7.99 -6.03 -15.66
CA GLY A 36 -9.15 -6.93 -15.61
C GLY A 36 -9.23 -7.83 -14.37
N LYS A 37 -8.32 -7.63 -13.39
CA LYS A 37 -8.30 -8.29 -12.07
C LYS A 37 -8.83 -7.41 -10.94
N GLY A 38 -9.63 -6.39 -11.27
CA GLY A 38 -10.05 -5.35 -10.33
C GLY A 38 -10.68 -5.87 -9.04
N THR A 39 -11.36 -7.02 -9.06
CA THR A 39 -11.93 -7.65 -7.85
C THR A 39 -10.90 -8.30 -6.94
N GLU A 40 -9.83 -8.90 -7.49
CA GLU A 40 -8.74 -9.51 -6.71
C GLU A 40 -7.79 -8.42 -6.18
N GLU A 41 -7.49 -7.41 -7.00
CA GLU A 41 -6.67 -6.24 -6.63
C GLU A 41 -7.37 -5.32 -5.62
N ALA A 42 -8.72 -5.28 -5.61
CA ALA A 42 -9.46 -4.58 -4.57
C ALA A 42 -9.17 -5.12 -3.16
N MET A 43 -8.83 -6.41 -3.02
CA MET A 43 -8.50 -7.00 -1.72
C MET A 43 -7.13 -6.55 -1.20
N SER A 44 -6.20 -6.18 -2.09
CA SER A 44 -4.88 -5.69 -1.68
C SER A 44 -4.86 -4.18 -1.42
N LEU A 45 -5.84 -3.44 -1.95
CA LEU A 45 -5.95 -1.98 -1.82
C LEU A 45 -5.94 -1.46 -0.37
N PRO A 46 -6.63 -2.07 0.62
CA PRO A 46 -6.56 -1.62 2.01
C PRO A 46 -5.16 -1.78 2.59
N ARG A 47 -4.47 -2.89 2.27
CA ARG A 47 -3.11 -3.15 2.74
C ARG A 47 -2.12 -2.16 2.13
N LEU A 48 -2.21 -1.92 0.82
CA LEU A 48 -1.37 -0.93 0.13
C LEU A 48 -1.56 0.48 0.70
N ASN A 49 -2.81 0.85 1.00
CA ASN A 49 -3.09 2.12 1.66
C ASN A 49 -2.54 2.17 3.08
N GLY A 50 -2.63 1.08 3.86
CA GLY A 50 -2.00 0.98 5.17
C GLY A 50 -0.51 1.29 5.10
N SER A 51 0.23 0.58 4.24
CA SER A 51 1.66 0.83 4.04
C SER A 51 1.97 2.25 3.55
N ALA A 52 1.15 2.83 2.67
CA ALA A 52 1.31 4.20 2.23
C ALA A 52 1.08 5.22 3.37
N GLN A 53 0.11 4.97 4.27
CA GLN A 53 -0.11 5.81 5.44
C GLN A 53 1.04 5.69 6.44
N ASP A 54 1.56 4.50 6.68
CA ASP A 54 2.71 4.29 7.56
C ASP A 54 3.94 5.06 7.04
N ALA A 55 4.21 4.99 5.74
CA ALA A 55 5.28 5.76 5.10
C ALA A 55 5.06 7.28 5.23
N LEU A 56 3.83 7.78 5.04
CA LEU A 56 3.50 9.19 5.25
C LEU A 56 3.69 9.64 6.71
N GLN A 57 3.35 8.79 7.67
CA GLN A 57 3.58 9.08 9.09
C GLN A 57 5.08 9.14 9.41
N LEU A 58 5.86 8.22 8.86
CA LEU A 58 7.31 8.24 8.98
C LEU A 58 7.89 9.53 8.40
N LEU A 59 7.53 9.90 7.17
CA LEU A 59 7.98 11.16 6.54
C LEU A 59 7.65 12.38 7.42
N ASN A 60 6.44 12.45 7.98
CA ASN A 60 6.07 13.54 8.87
C ASN A 60 6.93 13.58 10.14
N ALA A 61 7.23 12.42 10.74
CA ALA A 61 8.12 12.34 11.90
C ALA A 61 9.56 12.76 11.56
N LEU A 62 10.07 12.40 10.39
CA LEU A 62 11.39 12.81 9.92
C LEU A 62 11.47 14.32 9.70
N GLN A 63 10.41 14.97 9.19
CA GLN A 63 10.35 16.43 9.09
C GLN A 63 10.47 17.09 10.46
N CYS A 64 9.72 16.64 11.46
CA CYS A 64 9.80 17.18 12.81
C CYS A 64 11.21 16.99 13.41
N ARG A 65 11.85 15.84 13.17
CA ARG A 65 13.22 15.59 13.63
C ARG A 65 14.24 16.49 12.93
N LEU A 66 14.11 16.69 11.62
CA LEU A 66 15.00 17.60 10.87
C LEU A 66 14.83 19.05 11.33
N ASP A 67 13.61 19.49 11.63
CA ASP A 67 13.33 20.84 12.13
C ASP A 67 14.11 21.12 13.42
N LEU A 68 14.06 20.18 14.37
CA LEU A 68 14.79 20.26 15.64
C LEU A 68 16.31 20.23 15.47
N LEU A 69 16.82 19.35 14.59
CA LEU A 69 18.27 19.20 14.40
C LEU A 69 18.88 20.32 13.55
N ALA A 70 18.11 20.90 12.62
CA ALA A 70 18.58 21.98 11.77
C ALA A 70 19.00 23.21 12.58
N GLU A 71 18.30 23.51 13.69
CA GLU A 71 18.67 24.60 14.60
C GLU A 71 19.94 24.32 15.42
N GLN A 72 20.30 23.04 15.58
CA GLN A 72 21.45 22.59 16.38
C GLN A 72 22.73 22.43 15.55
N LEU A 73 22.67 22.70 14.25
CA LEU A 73 23.84 22.57 13.38
C LEU A 73 24.92 23.59 13.75
N PRO A 74 26.21 23.18 13.72
CA PRO A 74 27.31 23.95 14.29
C PRO A 74 27.61 25.26 13.56
N THR A 75 27.21 25.38 12.29
CA THR A 75 27.48 26.56 11.47
C THR A 75 26.20 27.17 10.91
N PHE A 76 26.19 28.49 10.74
CA PHE A 76 25.06 29.21 10.15
C PHE A 76 24.72 28.71 8.73
N GLU A 77 25.73 28.37 7.94
CA GLU A 77 25.54 27.81 6.59
C GLU A 77 24.85 26.44 6.64
N GLU A 78 25.23 25.58 7.58
CA GLU A 78 24.59 24.29 7.78
C GLU A 78 23.15 24.44 8.27
N VAL A 79 22.89 25.35 9.21
CA VAL A 79 21.52 25.68 9.67
C VAL A 79 20.64 26.10 8.48
N GLN A 80 21.14 27.00 7.63
CA GLN A 80 20.41 27.45 6.44
C GLN A 80 20.17 26.31 5.44
N SER A 81 21.17 25.46 5.23
CA SER A 81 21.05 24.25 4.39
C SER A 81 20.00 23.27 4.95
N GLY A 82 19.96 23.08 6.27
CA GLY A 82 18.96 22.28 6.96
C GLY A 82 17.54 22.84 6.77
N GLN A 83 17.36 24.15 6.93
CA GLN A 83 16.07 24.82 6.71
C GLN A 83 15.61 24.75 5.24
N ALA A 84 16.53 24.93 4.28
CA ALA A 84 16.23 24.75 2.86
C ALA A 84 15.82 23.30 2.56
N THR A 85 16.50 22.32 3.16
CA THR A 85 16.15 20.90 3.05
C THR A 85 14.75 20.65 3.59
N LEU A 86 14.42 21.18 4.78
CA LEU A 86 13.09 21.07 5.39
C LEU A 86 11.99 21.65 4.48
N GLY A 87 12.26 22.79 3.83
CA GLY A 87 11.37 23.39 2.83
C GLY A 87 11.09 22.44 1.67
N SER A 88 12.14 21.86 1.09
CA SER A 88 11.99 20.89 -0.01
C SER A 88 11.24 19.62 0.41
N TRP A 89 11.48 19.12 1.63
CA TRP A 89 10.75 17.97 2.18
C TRP A 89 9.27 18.25 2.38
N LYS A 90 8.91 19.45 2.85
CA LYS A 90 7.52 19.88 3.00
C LYS A 90 6.80 19.90 1.65
N GLU A 91 7.43 20.43 0.61
CA GLU A 91 6.87 20.41 -0.75
C GLU A 91 6.71 18.99 -1.29
N GLN A 92 7.76 18.16 -1.19
CA GLN A 92 7.73 16.78 -1.67
C GLN A 92 6.64 15.98 -0.95
N TYR A 93 6.50 16.15 0.36
CA TYR A 93 5.45 15.52 1.16
C TYR A 93 4.04 15.89 0.67
N GLN A 94 3.79 17.17 0.39
CA GLN A 94 2.48 17.56 -0.14
C GLN A 94 2.23 16.99 -1.54
N ARG A 95 3.25 16.97 -2.41
CA ARG A 95 3.16 16.33 -3.74
C ARG A 95 2.81 14.85 -3.60
N LEU A 96 3.51 14.12 -2.74
CA LEU A 96 3.26 12.69 -2.47
C LEU A 96 1.84 12.45 -1.93
N ARG A 97 1.33 13.32 -1.05
CA ARG A 97 -0.06 13.24 -0.56
C ARG A 97 -1.08 13.45 -1.66
N VAL A 98 -0.85 14.41 -2.55
CA VAL A 98 -1.73 14.65 -3.71
C VAL A 98 -1.70 13.46 -4.65
N ASN A 99 -0.52 12.92 -4.96
CA ASN A 99 -0.36 11.75 -5.80
C ASN A 99 -1.07 10.53 -5.21
N LEU A 100 -0.92 10.25 -3.91
CA LEU A 100 -1.62 9.16 -3.24
C LEU A 100 -3.15 9.31 -3.31
N ARG A 101 -3.67 10.53 -3.17
CA ARG A 101 -5.12 10.79 -3.32
C ARG A 101 -5.58 10.55 -4.75
N SER A 102 -4.83 11.04 -5.74
CA SER A 102 -5.12 10.83 -7.16
C SER A 102 -5.12 9.34 -7.50
N ALA A 103 -4.09 8.61 -7.07
CA ALA A 103 -3.97 7.17 -7.24
C ALA A 103 -5.17 6.41 -6.67
N ASN A 104 -5.61 6.77 -5.46
CA ASN A 104 -6.78 6.17 -4.82
C ASN A 104 -8.08 6.44 -5.58
N LEU A 105 -8.26 7.66 -6.10
CA LEU A 105 -9.44 8.00 -6.91
C LEU A 105 -9.45 7.19 -8.21
N GLN A 106 -8.31 7.09 -8.88
CA GLN A 106 -8.16 6.31 -10.10
C GLN A 106 -8.39 4.81 -9.85
N ALA A 107 -7.80 4.26 -8.79
CA ALA A 107 -8.01 2.87 -8.40
C ALA A 107 -9.48 2.56 -8.14
N LYS A 108 -10.19 3.43 -7.41
CA LYS A 108 -11.64 3.29 -7.17
C LYS A 108 -12.44 3.31 -8.47
N ALA A 109 -12.14 4.22 -9.38
CA ALA A 109 -12.81 4.30 -10.67
C ALA A 109 -12.58 3.04 -11.50
N ASN A 110 -11.33 2.56 -11.57
CA ASN A 110 -10.97 1.36 -12.33
C ASN A 110 -11.62 0.09 -11.75
N ILE A 111 -11.57 -0.08 -10.43
CA ILE A 111 -12.20 -1.20 -9.74
C ILE A 111 -13.72 -1.17 -9.95
N GLY A 112 -14.34 0.02 -9.87
CA GLY A 112 -15.77 0.20 -10.13
C GLY A 112 -16.14 -0.20 -11.56
N LYS A 113 -15.35 0.23 -12.54
CA LYS A 113 -15.54 -0.15 -13.96
C LYS A 113 -15.39 -1.66 -14.16
N ALA A 114 -14.33 -2.26 -13.62
CA ALA A 114 -14.10 -3.70 -13.71
C ALA A 114 -15.23 -4.52 -13.05
N ALA A 115 -15.76 -4.05 -11.91
CA ALA A 115 -16.90 -4.70 -11.26
C ALA A 115 -18.19 -4.58 -12.10
N GLN A 116 -18.40 -3.47 -12.80
CA GLN A 116 -19.53 -3.29 -13.69
C GLN A 116 -19.44 -4.18 -14.94
N GLU A 117 -18.25 -4.28 -15.53
CA GLU A 117 -17.96 -5.18 -16.66
C GLU A 117 -18.19 -6.65 -16.26
N GLU A 118 -17.68 -7.07 -15.09
CA GLU A 118 -17.92 -8.42 -14.57
C GLU A 118 -19.41 -8.71 -14.36
N ARG A 119 -20.18 -7.76 -13.82
CA ARG A 119 -21.64 -7.89 -13.68
C ARG A 119 -22.32 -8.05 -15.04
N GLY A 120 -21.93 -7.27 -16.03
CA GLY A 120 -22.44 -7.38 -17.39
C GLY A 120 -22.20 -8.76 -17.99
N LEU A 121 -20.97 -9.29 -17.85
CA LEU A 121 -20.62 -10.63 -18.31
C LEU A 121 -21.45 -11.71 -17.61
N LEU A 122 -21.71 -11.60 -16.30
CA LEU A 122 -22.47 -12.60 -15.56
C LEU A 122 -23.97 -12.62 -15.89
N LEU A 123 -24.53 -11.46 -16.22
CA LEU A 123 -25.96 -11.30 -16.51
C LEU A 123 -26.30 -11.49 -18.00
N GLY A 124 -25.28 -11.60 -18.87
CA GLY A 124 -25.46 -11.87 -20.29
C GLY A 124 -26.01 -13.27 -20.58
N GLY A 125 -26.66 -13.41 -21.73
CA GLY A 125 -27.23 -14.67 -22.22
C GLY A 125 -26.31 -15.50 -23.13
N GLY A 126 -25.08 -15.04 -23.39
CA GLY A 126 -24.16 -15.65 -24.36
C GLY A 126 -23.28 -16.77 -23.78
N GLU A 127 -22.54 -17.45 -24.66
CA GLU A 127 -21.60 -18.52 -24.31
C GLU A 127 -20.55 -18.04 -23.29
N GLU A 128 -20.00 -16.83 -23.47
CA GLU A 128 -19.04 -16.22 -22.54
C GLU A 128 -19.59 -16.12 -21.11
N SER A 129 -20.85 -15.71 -20.95
CA SER A 129 -21.55 -15.61 -19.67
C SER A 129 -21.73 -16.98 -19.00
N THR A 130 -22.01 -18.02 -19.79
CA THR A 130 -22.14 -19.39 -19.27
C THR A 130 -20.80 -19.97 -18.84
N VAL A 131 -19.74 -19.75 -19.62
CA VAL A 131 -18.37 -20.16 -19.31
C VAL A 131 -17.88 -19.45 -18.05
N ARG A 132 -18.15 -18.14 -17.92
CA ARG A 132 -17.76 -17.35 -16.74
C ARG A 132 -18.44 -17.87 -15.47
N ARG A 133 -19.76 -18.10 -15.48
CA ARG A 133 -20.50 -18.66 -14.34
C ARG A 133 -19.98 -20.04 -13.94
N ARG A 134 -19.72 -20.92 -14.91
CA ARG A 134 -19.14 -22.24 -14.65
C ARG A 134 -17.76 -22.13 -14.00
N ASN A 135 -16.89 -21.26 -14.51
CA ASN A 135 -15.55 -21.06 -13.94
C ASN A 135 -15.60 -20.55 -12.49
N LEU A 136 -16.55 -19.65 -12.18
CA LEU A 136 -16.76 -19.19 -10.80
C LEU A 136 -17.26 -20.30 -9.89
N GLN A 137 -18.19 -21.14 -10.35
CA GLN A 137 -18.65 -22.31 -9.59
C GLN A 137 -17.50 -23.28 -9.30
N THR A 138 -16.65 -23.56 -10.29
CA THR A 138 -15.47 -24.41 -10.09
C THR A 138 -14.51 -23.82 -9.06
N LYS A 139 -14.20 -22.51 -9.14
CA LYS A 139 -13.37 -21.82 -8.14
C LYS A 139 -13.96 -21.94 -6.73
N ALA A 140 -15.26 -21.66 -6.57
CA ALA A 140 -15.94 -21.75 -5.28
C ALA A 140 -15.92 -23.18 -4.71
N GLY A 141 -16.13 -24.19 -5.56
CA GLY A 141 -16.04 -25.59 -5.17
C GLY A 141 -14.64 -25.99 -4.68
N MET A 142 -13.59 -25.54 -5.35
CA MET A 142 -12.21 -25.77 -4.91
C MET A 142 -11.90 -25.10 -3.57
N THR A 143 -12.36 -23.85 -3.37
CA THR A 143 -12.16 -23.13 -2.10
C THR A 143 -12.86 -23.84 -0.94
N SER A 144 -14.13 -24.24 -1.13
CA SER A 144 -14.89 -24.99 -0.11
C SER A 144 -14.22 -26.33 0.24
N ALA A 145 -13.68 -27.04 -0.75
CA ALA A 145 -12.94 -28.28 -0.51
C ALA A 145 -11.67 -28.04 0.31
N ALA A 146 -10.91 -26.99 0.00
CA ALA A 146 -9.70 -26.62 0.74
C ALA A 146 -10.02 -26.21 2.20
N GLU A 147 -11.09 -25.45 2.42
CA GLU A 147 -11.57 -25.10 3.76
C GLU A 147 -11.94 -26.33 4.58
N SER A 148 -12.69 -27.28 3.99
CA SER A 148 -13.07 -28.52 4.65
C SER A 148 -11.85 -29.35 5.08
N ILE A 149 -10.82 -29.45 4.23
CA ILE A 149 -9.57 -30.13 4.57
C ILE A 149 -8.87 -29.41 5.73
N THR A 150 -8.74 -28.09 5.64
CA THR A 150 -8.04 -27.28 6.66
C THR A 150 -8.73 -27.36 8.02
N GLU A 151 -10.06 -27.34 8.03
CA GLU A 151 -10.89 -27.47 9.23
C GLU A 151 -10.77 -28.88 9.85
N SER A 152 -10.77 -29.94 9.03
CA SER A 152 -10.55 -31.32 9.49
C SER A 152 -9.18 -31.49 10.16
N LEU A 153 -8.12 -30.92 9.55
CA LEU A 153 -6.78 -30.92 10.12
C LEU A 153 -6.72 -30.15 11.44
N ARG A 154 -7.39 -28.98 11.52
CA ARG A 154 -7.48 -28.18 12.74
C ARG A 154 -8.15 -28.95 13.88
N ARG A 155 -9.29 -29.62 13.62
CA ARG A 155 -10.01 -30.43 14.61
C ARG A 155 -9.17 -31.60 15.10
N SER A 156 -8.49 -32.29 14.18
CA SER A 156 -7.59 -33.41 14.53
C SER A 156 -6.45 -32.94 15.44
N ARG A 157 -5.86 -31.78 15.17
CA ARG A 157 -4.85 -31.17 16.04
C ARG A 157 -5.41 -30.81 17.43
N GLN A 158 -6.61 -30.25 17.50
CA GLN A 158 -7.24 -29.92 18.79
C GLN A 158 -7.51 -31.16 19.64
N LEU A 159 -8.01 -32.25 19.03
CA LEU A 159 -8.21 -33.52 19.72
C LEU A 159 -6.90 -34.13 20.22
N MET A 160 -5.82 -34.06 19.41
CA MET A 160 -4.50 -34.51 19.86
C MET A 160 -3.98 -33.73 21.07
N VAL A 161 -4.22 -32.41 21.13
CA VAL A 161 -3.83 -31.58 22.30
C VAL A 161 -4.63 -31.93 23.55
N GLN A 162 -5.89 -32.37 23.41
CA GLN A 162 -6.74 -32.78 24.55
C GLN A 162 -6.42 -34.20 25.06
N MET A 163 -5.63 -34.98 24.31
CA MET A 163 -5.23 -36.34 24.68
C MET A 163 -3.88 -36.40 25.43
N PHE A 164 -3.27 -35.25 25.72
CA PHE A 164 -2.08 -35.08 26.57
C PHE A 164 -2.43 -34.29 27.83
#